data_AF-A0A0L8GU84-F1
#
_entry.id   AF-A0A0L8GU84-F1
#
_cell.length_a   1.000
_cell.length_b   1.000
_cell.length_c   1.000
_cell.angle_alpha   90.00
_cell.angle_beta   90.00
_cell.angle_gamma   90.00
#
_symmetry.space_group_name_H-M   'P 1'
#
loop_
_entity.id
_entity.type
_entity.pdbx_description
1 polymer ?
#
loop_
_entity_poly.entity_id
_entity_poly.type
_entity_poly.pdbx_seq_one_letter_code
_entity_poly.pdbx_strand_id
1 'polypeptide(L)'
;MAIPKPVCYFCNISSLFLQSKNFFECLLFIPGHQFVIINIPLLYENKMMISYMKYTIVVNCTENQQIERLLKQGDITEMEAMSRIKIQMNLFKKSDLATFIVDNSSSREYTQEQVERIVRLLRASKAQWKSRSIFLLGFVSLSVAAAAVYYTKFK
;
A
#
# COMPACT_ATOMS: atom_id res chain seq x y z
N MET A 1 -18.51 -15.31 1.33
CA MET A 1 -17.94 -15.34 2.69
C MET A 1 -16.99 -14.17 2.83
N ALA A 2 -17.45 -13.06 3.40
CA ALA A 2 -16.71 -11.79 3.40
C ALA A 2 -15.67 -11.79 4.52
N ILE A 3 -14.39 -11.78 4.14
CA ILE A 3 -13.26 -11.60 5.05
C ILE A 3 -13.39 -10.20 5.68
N PRO A 4 -13.56 -10.06 7.00
CA PRO A 4 -13.67 -8.75 7.63
C PRO A 4 -12.26 -8.13 7.71
N LYS A 5 -12.14 -6.86 7.29
CA LYS A 5 -10.85 -6.16 7.17
C LYS A 5 -10.36 -5.72 8.56
N PRO A 6 -9.06 -5.83 8.88
CA PRO A 6 -8.53 -5.29 10.13
C PRO A 6 -8.69 -3.76 10.15
N VAL A 7 -9.33 -3.28 11.21
CA VAL A 7 -9.52 -1.86 11.50
C VAL A 7 -8.18 -1.32 12.00
N CYS A 8 -7.49 -0.54 11.17
CA CYS A 8 -6.38 0.30 11.61
C CYS A 8 -6.94 1.70 11.90
N TYR A 9 -6.82 2.13 13.15
CA TYR A 9 -7.24 3.43 13.63
C TYR A 9 -6.40 4.52 12.96
N PHE A 10 -7.09 5.37 12.20
CA PHE A 10 -6.53 6.46 11.42
C PHE A 10 -6.06 7.61 12.32
N CYS A 11 -4.80 8.02 12.16
CA CYS A 11 -4.40 9.40 12.40
C CYS A 11 -4.59 10.20 11.09
N ASN A 12 -4.94 11.46 11.26
CA ASN A 12 -5.54 12.41 10.35
C ASN A 12 -4.66 12.74 9.11
N ILE A 13 -4.50 11.79 8.18
CA ILE A 13 -3.88 12.03 6.87
C ILE A 13 -5.00 12.10 5.84
N SER A 14 -5.41 13.33 5.59
CA SER A 14 -6.39 13.67 4.57
C SER A 14 -5.98 13.13 3.19
N SER A 15 -6.98 12.50 2.58
CA SER A 15 -7.13 12.09 1.19
C SER A 15 -6.41 10.82 0.73
N LEU A 16 -7.25 9.78 0.66
CA LEU A 16 -7.13 8.56 -0.14
C LEU A 16 -6.36 7.38 0.49
N PHE A 17 -6.88 6.91 1.61
CA PHE A 17 -6.80 5.47 1.88
C PHE A 17 -7.94 4.79 1.13
N LEU A 18 -7.63 4.29 -0.07
CA LEU A 18 -8.53 3.41 -0.80
C LEU A 18 -8.59 2.09 -0.05
N GLN A 19 -9.47 2.01 0.94
CA GLN A 19 -9.88 0.76 1.56
C GLN A 19 -10.85 0.01 0.61
N SER A 20 -10.60 0.03 -0.71
CA SER A 20 -11.42 -0.70 -1.68
C SER A 20 -11.09 -2.19 -1.57
N LYS A 21 -12.13 -3.04 -1.58
CA LYS A 21 -11.97 -4.50 -1.63
C LYS A 21 -11.43 -4.97 -2.98
N ASN A 22 -11.35 -4.08 -3.96
CA ASN A 22 -11.05 -4.42 -5.35
C ASN A 22 -9.87 -3.58 -5.87
N PHE A 23 -8.85 -4.29 -6.35
CA PHE A 23 -7.62 -3.78 -6.96
C PHE A 23 -7.84 -2.72 -8.06
N PHE A 24 -9.00 -2.76 -8.74
CA PHE A 24 -9.30 -1.92 -9.91
C PHE A 24 -9.50 -0.42 -9.62
N GLU A 25 -9.73 0.01 -8.38
CA GLU A 25 -9.94 1.44 -8.10
C GLU A 25 -8.65 2.25 -7.94
N CYS A 26 -7.48 1.61 -7.88
CA CYS A 26 -6.20 2.34 -7.94
C CYS A 26 -5.95 3.00 -9.31
N LEU A 27 -6.80 2.70 -10.31
CA LEU A 27 -6.77 3.33 -11.64
C LEU A 27 -7.43 4.72 -11.67
N LEU A 28 -8.02 5.20 -10.56
CA LEU A 28 -8.45 6.59 -10.43
C LEU A 28 -7.24 7.49 -10.17
N PHE A 29 -6.54 7.69 -11.27
CA PHE A 29 -5.42 8.56 -11.47
C PHE A 29 -5.92 10.02 -11.59
N ILE A 30 -5.24 10.96 -10.90
CA ILE A 30 -5.27 12.44 -11.02
C ILE A 30 -6.25 13.16 -10.04
N PRO A 31 -5.87 14.22 -9.27
CA PRO A 31 -4.69 15.11 -9.39
C PRO A 31 -3.82 15.28 -8.11
N GLY A 32 -2.50 15.35 -8.28
CA GLY A 32 -1.61 16.08 -7.35
C GLY A 32 -1.02 15.31 -6.15
N HIS A 33 -1.57 14.16 -5.76
CA HIS A 33 -1.05 13.40 -4.60
C HIS A 33 0.37 12.86 -4.80
N GLN A 34 1.16 12.87 -3.71
CA GLN A 34 2.57 12.51 -3.75
C GLN A 34 2.83 11.00 -3.72
N PHE A 35 1.93 10.24 -3.08
CA PHE A 35 1.99 8.78 -2.99
C PHE A 35 0.59 8.22 -2.70
N VAL A 36 0.42 6.91 -2.90
CA VAL A 36 -0.81 6.15 -2.63
C VAL A 36 -0.46 4.97 -1.72
N ILE A 37 -1.35 4.63 -0.78
CA ILE A 37 -1.22 3.46 0.08
C ILE A 37 -2.27 2.43 -0.33
N ILE A 38 -1.82 1.21 -0.61
CA ILE A 38 -2.69 0.10 -1.02
C ILE A 38 -2.63 -0.99 0.06
N ASN A 39 -3.77 -1.34 0.65
CA ASN A 39 -3.85 -2.37 1.69
C ASN A 39 -4.13 -3.75 1.08
N ILE A 40 -3.13 -4.65 1.09
CA ILE A 40 -3.20 -5.99 0.49
C ILE A 40 -2.83 -7.04 1.55
N PRO A 41 -3.79 -7.84 2.05
CA PRO A 41 -3.56 -8.77 3.17
C PRO A 41 -2.64 -9.96 2.84
N LEU A 42 -2.53 -10.36 1.57
CA LEU A 42 -1.72 -11.51 1.11
C LEU A 42 -0.63 -11.10 0.11
N LEU A 43 -0.04 -9.92 0.31
CA LEU A 43 0.91 -9.33 -0.63
C LEU A 43 2.12 -10.25 -0.90
N TYR A 44 2.67 -10.86 0.15
CA TYR A 44 3.89 -11.66 0.08
C TYR A 44 3.65 -13.09 -0.41
N GLU A 45 2.46 -13.62 -0.15
CA GLU A 45 2.05 -14.94 -0.59
C GLU A 45 1.87 -15.00 -2.11
N ASN A 46 1.27 -13.97 -2.71
CA ASN A 46 0.97 -13.95 -4.14
C ASN A 46 2.13 -13.48 -5.03
N LYS A 47 3.15 -12.79 -4.47
CA LYS A 47 4.39 -12.27 -5.11
C LYS A 47 4.25 -11.38 -6.36
N MET A 48 3.12 -11.40 -7.08
CA MET A 48 2.93 -10.73 -8.37
C MET A 48 2.97 -9.21 -8.25
N MET A 49 2.49 -8.67 -7.13
CA MET A 49 2.33 -7.22 -6.95
C MET A 49 3.54 -6.56 -6.31
N ILE A 50 4.45 -7.32 -5.70
CA ILE A 50 5.59 -6.78 -4.95
C ILE A 50 6.50 -5.97 -5.87
N SER A 51 6.75 -6.45 -7.08
CA SER A 51 7.62 -5.79 -8.06
C SER A 51 7.08 -4.43 -8.54
N TYR A 52 5.78 -4.16 -8.37
CA TYR A 52 5.17 -2.88 -8.72
C TYR A 52 5.15 -1.88 -7.54
N MET A 53 5.45 -2.35 -6.32
CA MET A 53 5.47 -1.52 -5.13
C MET A 53 6.87 -0.98 -4.89
N LYS A 54 7.00 0.35 -4.83
CA LYS A 54 8.29 1.00 -4.52
C LYS A 54 8.71 0.80 -3.06
N TYR A 55 7.73 0.83 -2.15
CA TYR A 55 7.92 0.68 -0.72
C TYR A 55 6.85 -0.28 -0.20
N THR A 56 7.26 -1.18 0.70
CA THR A 56 6.35 -2.08 1.40
C THR A 56 6.38 -1.76 2.90
N ILE A 57 5.21 -1.72 3.52
CA ILE A 57 5.05 -1.45 4.94
C ILE A 57 4.38 -2.65 5.58
N VAL A 58 5.00 -3.23 6.59
CA VAL A 58 4.42 -4.33 7.39
C VAL A 58 4.11 -3.81 8.78
N VAL A 59 2.91 -4.11 9.26
CA VAL A 59 2.50 -3.82 10.64
C VAL A 59 2.71 -5.10 11.45
N ASN A 60 3.59 -5.05 12.44
CA ASN A 60 3.88 -6.17 13.33
C ASN A 60 3.00 -6.10 14.58
N CYS A 61 2.61 -7.26 15.09
CA CYS A 61 1.90 -7.42 16.36
C CYS A 61 2.30 -8.73 17.03
N THR A 62 2.03 -8.86 18.33
CA THR A 62 2.25 -10.14 19.01
C THR A 62 1.21 -11.18 18.58
N GLU A 63 1.57 -12.46 18.66
CA GLU A 63 0.70 -13.57 18.25
C GLU A 63 -0.61 -13.58 19.04
N ASN A 64 -0.54 -13.32 20.36
CA ASN A 64 -1.71 -13.21 21.23
C ASN A 64 -2.65 -12.09 20.78
N GLN A 65 -2.12 -10.91 20.42
CA GLN A 65 -2.94 -9.80 19.92
C GLN A 65 -3.57 -10.11 18.56
N GLN A 66 -2.89 -10.89 17.71
CA GLN A 66 -3.42 -11.32 16.43
C GLN A 66 -4.60 -12.27 16.60
N ILE A 67 -4.48 -13.25 17.50
CA ILE A 67 -5.57 -14.18 17.86
C ILE A 67 -6.74 -13.41 18.46
N GLU A 68 -6.49 -12.54 19.44
CA GLU A 68 -7.53 -11.76 20.10
C GLU A 68 -8.31 -10.89 19.10
N ARG A 69 -7.64 -10.28 18.13
CA ARG A 69 -8.29 -9.50 17.06
C ARG A 69 -9.15 -10.37 16.15
N LEU A 70 -8.68 -11.57 15.82
CA LEU A 70 -9.43 -12.52 14.99
C LEU A 70 -10.70 -13.02 15.70
N LEU A 71 -10.60 -13.32 17.00
CA LEU A 71 -11.73 -13.74 17.84
C LEU A 71 -12.73 -12.60 18.09
N LYS A 72 -12.27 -11.36 18.31
CA LYS A 72 -13.16 -10.20 18.49
C LYS A 72 -13.93 -9.82 17.22
N GLN A 73 -13.40 -10.17 16.05
CA GLN A 73 -13.93 -9.71 14.77
C GLN A 73 -14.84 -10.72 14.06
N GLY A 74 -14.85 -11.99 14.48
CA GLY A 74 -15.75 -12.99 13.90
C GLY A 74 -16.03 -14.15 14.83
N ASP A 75 -17.09 -14.88 14.53
CA ASP A 75 -17.51 -16.09 15.25
C ASP A 75 -16.65 -17.29 14.85
N ILE A 76 -15.34 -17.21 15.09
CA ILE A 76 -14.39 -18.29 14.84
C ILE A 76 -13.81 -18.79 16.15
N THR A 77 -13.53 -20.08 16.20
CA THR A 77 -12.90 -20.70 17.37
C THR A 77 -11.41 -20.36 17.42
N GLU A 78 -10.81 -20.43 18.61
CA GLU A 78 -9.36 -20.22 18.79
C GLU A 78 -8.52 -21.16 17.91
N MET A 79 -8.96 -22.43 17.77
CA MET A 79 -8.30 -23.40 16.90
C MET A 79 -8.34 -22.98 15.42
N GLU A 80 -9.47 -22.44 14.94
CA GLU A 80 -9.57 -21.92 13.58
C GLU A 80 -8.74 -20.66 13.37
N ALA A 81 -8.68 -19.76 14.37
CA ALA A 81 -7.83 -18.59 14.33
C ALA A 81 -6.35 -18.99 14.21
N MET A 82 -5.89 -19.93 15.03
CA MET A 82 -4.51 -20.45 14.95
C MET A 82 -4.23 -21.13 13.62
N SER A 83 -5.16 -21.94 13.10
CA SER A 83 -5.00 -22.60 11.80
C SER A 83 -4.83 -21.57 10.68
N ARG A 84 -5.62 -20.49 10.70
CA ARG A 84 -5.50 -19.38 9.73
C ARG A 84 -4.16 -18.65 9.84
N ILE A 85 -3.67 -18.41 11.05
CA ILE A 85 -2.37 -17.78 11.27
C ILE A 85 -1.25 -18.69 10.73
N LYS A 86 -1.33 -20.00 10.96
CA LYS A 86 -0.35 -20.99 10.48
C LYS A 86 -0.29 -21.14 8.96
N ILE A 87 -1.42 -20.96 8.26
CA ILE A 87 -1.46 -21.01 6.79
C ILE A 87 -0.74 -19.80 6.18
N GLN A 88 -0.76 -18.65 6.86
CA GLN A 88 -0.11 -17.44 6.39
C GLN A 88 1.40 -17.48 6.60
N MET A 89 2.13 -16.70 5.82
CA MET A 89 3.56 -16.53 6.07
C MET A 89 3.78 -15.86 7.43
N ASN A 90 4.70 -16.41 8.22
CA ASN A 90 5.08 -15.89 9.53
C ASN A 90 5.38 -14.37 9.47
N LEU A 91 4.81 -13.61 10.41
CA LEU A 91 5.00 -12.15 10.54
C LEU A 91 6.47 -11.73 10.59
N PHE A 92 7.35 -12.52 11.22
CA PHE A 92 8.78 -12.24 11.24
C PHE A 92 9.38 -12.24 9.82
N LYS A 93 9.07 -13.28 9.03
CA LYS A 93 9.51 -13.37 7.63
C LYS A 93 8.94 -12.24 6.76
N LYS A 94 7.69 -11.82 7.01
CA LYS A 94 7.11 -10.67 6.30
C LYS A 94 7.83 -9.37 6.65
N SER A 95 8.18 -9.20 7.92
CA SER A 95 8.89 -8.02 8.42
C SER A 95 10.28 -7.90 7.80
N ASP A 96 11.00 -9.01 7.65
CA ASP A 96 12.31 -9.05 6.99
C ASP A 96 12.26 -8.63 5.51
N LEU A 97 11.13 -8.86 4.84
CA LEU A 97 10.92 -8.50 3.44
C LEU A 97 10.32 -7.09 3.26
N ALA A 98 10.06 -6.37 4.35
CA ALA A 98 9.41 -5.07 4.32
C ALA A 98 10.44 -3.94 4.21
N THR A 99 10.09 -2.85 3.51
CA THR A 99 10.93 -1.65 3.52
C THR A 99 10.79 -0.89 4.83
N PHE A 100 9.58 -0.88 5.39
CA PHE A 100 9.30 -0.27 6.68
C PHE A 100 8.51 -1.22 7.55
N ILE A 101 8.85 -1.25 8.83
CA ILE A 101 8.16 -2.03 9.86
C ILE A 101 7.52 -1.04 10.82
N VAL A 102 6.24 -1.25 11.11
CA VAL A 102 5.48 -0.48 12.09
C VAL A 102 5.07 -1.42 13.22
N ASP A 103 5.55 -1.15 14.43
CA ASP A 103 5.18 -1.94 15.59
C ASP A 103 3.86 -1.43 16.20
N ASN A 104 2.88 -2.32 16.28
CA ASN A 104 1.55 -2.10 16.87
C ASN A 104 1.31 -3.01 18.09
N SER A 105 2.39 -3.45 18.74
CA SER A 105 2.33 -4.21 19.99
C SER A 105 2.19 -3.35 21.25
N SER A 106 2.61 -2.08 21.17
CA SER A 106 2.67 -1.13 22.28
C SER A 106 1.44 -0.19 22.34
N SER A 107 1.62 1.03 22.86
CA SER A 107 0.60 2.07 22.86
C SER A 107 0.31 2.63 21.46
N ARG A 108 -0.89 3.20 21.30
CA ARG A 108 -1.35 3.80 20.04
C ARG A 108 -0.48 4.99 19.63
N GLU A 109 -0.02 5.77 20.61
CA GLU A 109 0.81 6.97 20.42
C GLU A 109 2.15 6.60 19.79
N TYR A 110 2.77 5.50 20.24
CA TYR A 110 4.02 5.01 19.69
C TYR A 110 3.87 4.54 18.23
N THR A 111 2.76 3.87 17.91
CA THR A 111 2.46 3.48 16.52
C THR A 111 2.21 4.71 15.65
N GLN A 112 1.52 5.72 16.18
CA GLN A 112 1.26 6.97 15.47
C GLN A 112 2.57 7.72 15.13
N GLU A 113 3.49 7.84 16.08
CA GLU A 113 4.79 8.51 15.85
C GLU A 113 5.61 7.81 14.75
N GLN A 114 5.63 6.47 14.75
CA GLN A 114 6.29 5.69 13.70
C GLN A 114 5.68 5.96 12.32
N VAL A 115 4.34 5.98 12.22
CA VAL A 115 3.63 6.27 10.97
C VAL A 115 3.92 7.69 10.49
N GLU A 116 3.89 8.69 11.38
CA GLU A 116 4.19 10.08 11.04
C GLU A 116 5.63 10.25 10.53
N ARG A 117 6.59 9.53 11.13
CA ARG A 117 7.98 9.49 10.65
C ARG A 117 8.07 8.92 9.24
N ILE A 118 7.43 7.78 8.96
CA ILE A 118 7.43 7.17 7.63
C ILE A 118 6.80 8.10 6.60
N VAL A 119 5.67 8.73 6.94
CA VAL A 119 4.97 9.67 6.05
C VAL A 119 5.85 10.87 5.72
N ARG A 120 6.59 11.43 6.68
CA ARG A 120 7.55 12.51 6.43
C ARG A 120 8.65 12.08 5.45
N LEU A 121 9.20 10.88 5.62
CA LEU A 121 10.21 10.33 4.71
C LEU A 121 9.67 10.14 3.29
N LEU A 122 8.45 9.62 3.16
CA LEU A 122 7.79 9.42 1.87
C LEU A 122 7.51 10.76 1.16
N ARG A 123 7.06 11.79 1.89
CA ARG A 123 6.81 13.15 1.35
C ARG A 123 8.10 13.85 0.91
N ALA A 124 9.21 13.63 1.61
CA ALA A 124 10.51 14.22 1.25
C ALA A 124 11.09 13.65 -0.07
N SER A 125 10.61 12.48 -0.51
CA SER A 125 11.11 11.83 -1.73
C SER A 125 10.64 12.58 -2.99
N LYS A 126 11.57 13.27 -3.67
CA LYS A 126 11.35 13.95 -4.97
C LYS A 126 11.22 13.00 -6.18
N ALA A 127 11.18 11.68 -5.95
CA ALA A 127 11.14 10.70 -7.04
C ALA A 127 9.93 10.88 -7.99
N GLN A 128 8.82 11.37 -7.45
CA GLN A 128 7.62 11.72 -8.21
C GLN A 128 7.86 12.79 -9.30
N TRP A 129 8.78 13.74 -9.09
CA TRP A 129 9.08 14.77 -10.10
C TRP A 129 9.82 14.17 -11.30
N LYS A 130 10.77 13.26 -11.08
CA LYS A 130 11.48 12.58 -12.19
C LYS A 130 10.53 11.78 -13.06
N SER A 131 9.63 11.02 -12.44
CA SER A 131 8.63 10.22 -13.18
C SER A 131 7.64 11.12 -13.94
N ARG A 132 7.15 12.21 -13.31
CA ARG A 132 6.27 13.18 -13.97
C ARG A 132 6.95 13.88 -15.16
N SER A 133 8.22 14.27 -15.02
CA SER A 133 8.98 14.90 -16.10
C SER A 133 9.19 13.97 -17.30
N ILE A 134 9.46 12.68 -17.07
CA ILE A 134 9.62 11.69 -18.14
C ILE A 134 8.31 11.49 -18.92
N PHE A 135 7.18 11.35 -18.21
CA PHE A 135 5.87 11.21 -18.86
C PHE A 135 5.48 12.46 -19.66
N LEU A 136 5.71 13.65 -19.12
CA LEU A 136 5.49 14.91 -19.83
C LEU A 136 6.35 15.01 -21.09
N LEU A 137 7.64 14.70 -20.99
CA LEU A 137 8.55 14.69 -22.15
C LEU A 137 8.12 13.68 -23.22
N GLY A 138 7.69 12.47 -22.82
CA GLY A 138 7.18 11.46 -23.74
C GLY A 138 5.86 11.87 -24.43
N PHE A 139 4.97 12.55 -23.72
CA PHE A 139 3.74 13.07 -24.30
C PHE A 139 4.00 14.22 -25.28
N VAL A 140 4.91 15.14 -24.92
CA VAL A 140 5.33 16.24 -25.79
C VAL A 140 6.03 15.70 -27.05
N SER A 141 6.91 14.70 -26.93
CA SER A 141 7.57 14.12 -28.11
C SER A 141 6.60 13.41 -29.05
N LEU A 142 5.62 12.66 -28.50
CA LEU A 142 4.60 11.97 -29.28
C LEU A 142 3.69 12.97 -30.02
N SER A 143 3.27 14.04 -29.35
CA SER A 143 2.41 15.08 -29.94
C SER A 143 3.14 15.87 -31.04
N VAL A 144 4.43 16.19 -30.87
CA VAL A 144 5.26 16.80 -31.92
C VAL A 144 5.42 15.87 -33.13
N ALA A 145 5.70 14.59 -32.90
CA ALA A 145 5.82 13.60 -33.98
C ALA A 145 4.51 13.43 -34.76
N ALA A 146 3.37 13.36 -34.06
CA ALA A 146 2.05 13.27 -34.68
C ALA A 146 1.73 14.51 -35.52
N ALA A 147 2.04 15.71 -35.01
CA ALA A 147 1.89 16.95 -35.76
C ALA A 147 2.78 16.96 -37.01
N ALA A 148 4.05 16.57 -36.91
CA ALA A 148 4.96 16.51 -38.04
C ALA A 148 4.45 15.56 -39.15
N VAL A 149 3.94 14.37 -38.78
CA VAL A 149 3.34 13.41 -39.73
C VAL A 149 2.07 13.95 -40.37
N TYR A 150 1.24 14.67 -39.61
CA TYR A 150 0.04 15.31 -40.15
C TYR A 150 0.40 16.38 -41.19
N TYR A 151 1.39 17.22 -40.89
CA TYR A 151 1.87 18.27 -41.79
C TYR A 151 2.53 17.74 -43.06
N THR A 152 3.25 16.62 -43.01
CA THR A 152 3.84 16.01 -44.21
C THR A 152 2.82 15.29 -45.09
N LYS A 153 1.68 14.85 -44.54
CA LYS A 153 0.62 14.16 -45.29
C LYS A 153 -0.37 15.10 -45.98
N PHE A 154 -0.53 16.32 -45.48
CA PHE A 154 -1.47 17.33 -46.01
C PHE A 154 -0.81 18.43 -46.85
N LYS A 155 0.51 18.33 -47.08
CA LYS A 155 1.25 19.16 -48.03
C LYS A 155 1.46 18.39 -49.33
#